data_AF-A0A9P5AMG8-F1
#
_entry.id   AF-A0A9P5AMG8-F1
#
_cell.length_a   1.000
_cell.length_b   1.000
_cell.length_c   1.000
_cell.angle_alpha   90.00
_cell.angle_beta   90.00
_cell.angle_gamma   90.00
#
_symmetry.space_group_name_H-M   'P 1'
#
loop_
_entity.id
_entity.type
_entity.pdbx_description
1 polymer ?
#
loop_
_entity_poly.entity_id
_entity_poly.type
_entity_poly.pdbx_seq_one_letter_code
_entity_poly.pdbx_strand_id
1 'polypeptide(L)'
;MHLDELLSYGLNTIQVSLGYWLKEDLVGDSEHFPKGGLEYLTQLFRWASDRSFYIILDLHGAPRAQEPSQPFTGQYVPEAGFYNDYNYGRAIDWLEWMTDIIHTKKGYRNVGILELVNEPLNWDKAIDSLRKTYYPKAYSAIHKVEHKLKVTSKNRLHIQMMGSLWGSGKPTEFLSDKSFTAFEDHRYLKWDTSIEVSHDAYIKKSCSDDRNTDGPTIVGEWSLAVTDNVEKPDAWDPQTQKEFYTKWFSAQVHAYEKHTLGWILELEGQSW
;
A
#
# COMPACT_ATOMS: atom_id res chain seq x y z
N MET A 1 -13.74 -12.71 13.50
CA MET A 1 -15.10 -12.41 13.01
C MET A 1 -15.11 -11.70 11.66
N HIS A 2 -14.03 -11.03 11.21
CA HIS A 2 -14.10 -10.16 10.02
C HIS A 2 -13.83 -10.84 8.64
N LEU A 3 -12.97 -11.86 8.54
CA LEU A 3 -12.60 -12.42 7.22
C LEU A 3 -13.72 -13.22 6.52
N ASP A 4 -14.57 -13.92 7.28
CA ASP A 4 -15.71 -14.66 6.71
C ASP A 4 -16.77 -13.71 6.13
N GLU A 5 -16.92 -12.53 6.71
CA GLU A 5 -17.81 -11.49 6.22
C GLU A 5 -17.28 -10.89 4.90
N LEU A 6 -15.98 -10.56 4.83
CA LEU A 6 -15.36 -10.10 3.59
C LEU A 6 -15.52 -11.14 2.45
N LEU A 7 -15.34 -12.43 2.76
CA LEU A 7 -15.60 -13.51 1.80
C LEU A 7 -17.07 -13.53 1.34
N SER A 8 -18.02 -13.29 2.25
CA SER A 8 -19.45 -13.28 1.91
C SER A 8 -19.82 -12.16 0.94
N TYR A 9 -19.03 -11.08 0.91
CA TYR A 9 -19.12 -9.99 -0.08
C TYR A 9 -18.36 -10.29 -1.38
N GLY A 10 -17.71 -11.45 -1.49
CA GLY A 10 -16.93 -11.84 -2.67
C GLY A 10 -15.52 -11.24 -2.74
N LEU A 11 -15.05 -10.60 -1.67
CA LEU A 11 -13.68 -10.07 -1.60
C LEU A 11 -12.68 -11.23 -1.47
N ASN A 12 -11.54 -11.09 -2.14
CA ASN A 12 -10.55 -12.17 -2.28
C ASN A 12 -9.11 -11.75 -1.94
N THR A 13 -8.88 -10.48 -1.64
CA THR A 13 -7.56 -9.92 -1.35
C THR A 13 -7.61 -9.05 -0.10
N ILE A 14 -6.56 -9.08 0.71
CA ILE A 14 -6.32 -8.13 1.79
C ILE A 14 -4.93 -7.50 1.62
N GLN A 15 -4.81 -6.21 1.92
CA GLN A 15 -3.53 -5.53 2.12
C GLN A 15 -3.35 -5.27 3.62
N VAL A 16 -2.16 -5.54 4.12
CA VAL A 16 -1.84 -5.43 5.54
C VAL A 16 -0.64 -4.54 5.72
N SER A 17 -0.93 -3.34 6.22
CA SER A 17 -0.01 -2.25 6.52
C SER A 17 0.78 -2.54 7.80
N LEU A 18 2.11 -2.54 7.70
CA LEU A 18 2.99 -2.86 8.83
C LEU A 18 4.09 -1.79 8.99
N GLY A 19 4.35 -1.42 10.24
CA GLY A 19 5.51 -0.59 10.55
C GLY A 19 6.79 -1.41 10.68
N TYR A 20 7.93 -0.78 10.40
CA TYR A 20 9.25 -1.40 10.56
C TYR A 20 9.49 -1.93 11.99
N TRP A 21 8.84 -1.33 12.99
CA TRP A 21 8.94 -1.71 14.40
C TRP A 21 8.41 -3.11 14.71
N LEU A 22 7.70 -3.74 13.77
CA LEU A 22 7.35 -5.17 13.88
C LEU A 22 8.60 -6.05 14.04
N LYS A 23 9.73 -5.64 13.44
CA LYS A 23 11.05 -6.22 13.69
C LYS A 23 11.66 -5.50 14.89
N GLU A 24 11.38 -6.00 16.09
CA GLU A 24 11.63 -5.30 17.36
C GLU A 24 13.09 -4.94 17.62
N ASP A 25 14.05 -5.66 17.03
CA ASP A 25 15.50 -5.39 17.15
C ASP A 25 15.96 -4.24 16.23
N LEU A 26 15.11 -3.78 15.30
CA LEU A 26 15.35 -2.54 14.57
C LEU A 26 14.98 -1.31 15.39
N VAL A 27 14.14 -1.44 16.42
CA VAL A 27 13.64 -0.31 17.22
C VAL A 27 14.76 0.20 18.13
N GLY A 28 15.17 1.45 17.93
CA GLY A 28 16.19 2.10 18.73
C GLY A 28 15.66 2.62 20.07
N ASP A 29 16.56 2.99 20.98
CA ASP A 29 16.21 3.37 22.36
C ASP A 29 15.25 4.57 22.48
N SER A 30 15.25 5.46 21.47
CA SER A 30 14.37 6.64 21.41
C SER A 30 13.01 6.38 20.76
N GLU A 31 12.74 5.14 20.32
CA GLU A 31 11.56 4.77 19.56
C GLU A 31 10.67 3.87 20.44
N HIS A 32 9.47 4.33 20.76
CA HIS A 32 8.61 3.72 21.79
C HIS A 32 7.41 2.98 21.19
N PHE A 33 7.67 1.97 20.36
CA PHE A 33 6.64 1.17 19.72
C PHE A 33 6.19 -0.03 20.56
N PRO A 34 4.92 -0.48 20.40
CA PRO A 34 4.46 -1.73 21.00
C PRO A 34 5.21 -2.94 20.41
N LYS A 35 5.31 -3.98 21.23
CA LYS A 35 5.99 -5.25 20.92
C LYS A 35 5.00 -6.42 20.90
N GLY A 36 5.38 -7.54 20.29
CA GLY A 36 4.60 -8.78 20.22
C GLY A 36 3.67 -8.90 19.00
N GLY A 37 3.70 -7.95 18.06
CA GLY A 37 2.77 -7.93 16.92
C GLY A 37 2.92 -9.12 15.95
N LEU A 38 4.10 -9.74 15.88
CA LEU A 38 4.39 -10.80 14.91
C LEU A 38 3.53 -12.06 15.08
N GLU A 39 3.18 -12.41 16.32
CA GLU A 39 2.34 -13.58 16.59
C GLU A 39 0.92 -13.37 16.07
N TYR A 40 0.35 -12.19 16.33
CA TYR A 40 -0.97 -11.80 15.83
C TYR A 40 -1.00 -11.72 14.30
N LEU A 41 0.04 -11.16 13.68
CA LEU A 41 0.19 -11.14 12.23
C LEU A 41 0.24 -12.55 11.64
N THR A 42 1.04 -13.43 12.24
CA THR A 42 1.13 -14.84 11.81
C THR A 42 -0.23 -15.52 11.90
N GLN A 43 -1.00 -15.23 12.95
CA GLN A 43 -2.34 -15.78 13.14
C GLN A 43 -3.35 -15.23 12.11
N LEU A 44 -3.30 -13.93 11.81
CA LEU A 44 -4.11 -13.30 10.77
C LEU A 44 -3.85 -13.94 9.40
N PHE A 45 -2.58 -14.06 9.01
CA PHE A 45 -2.24 -14.62 7.70
C PHE A 45 -2.58 -16.09 7.57
N ARG A 46 -2.50 -16.87 8.67
CA ARG A 46 -3.05 -18.23 8.70
C ARG A 46 -4.54 -18.22 8.39
N TRP A 47 -5.33 -17.40 9.08
CA TRP A 47 -6.78 -17.32 8.87
C TRP A 47 -7.16 -16.85 7.46
N ALA A 48 -6.43 -15.86 6.92
CA ALA A 48 -6.63 -15.36 5.57
C ALA A 48 -6.26 -16.41 4.52
N SER A 49 -5.12 -17.09 4.70
CA SER A 49 -4.69 -18.15 3.78
C SER A 49 -5.59 -19.39 3.84
N ASP A 50 -6.16 -19.73 5.00
CA ASP A 50 -7.13 -20.84 5.14
C ASP A 50 -8.44 -20.56 4.39
N ARG A 51 -8.68 -19.28 4.08
CA ARG A 51 -9.82 -18.73 3.33
C ARG A 51 -9.47 -18.38 1.89
N SER A 52 -8.27 -18.72 1.43
CA SER A 52 -7.77 -18.42 0.10
C SER A 52 -7.70 -16.93 -0.26
N PHE A 53 -7.62 -16.03 0.74
CA PHE A 53 -7.27 -14.63 0.46
C PHE A 53 -5.87 -14.56 -0.12
N TYR A 54 -5.71 -13.76 -1.17
CA TYR A 54 -4.41 -13.23 -1.58
C TYR A 54 -4.00 -12.12 -0.62
N ILE A 55 -2.70 -12.05 -0.28
CA ILE A 55 -2.21 -11.10 0.71
C ILE A 55 -1.14 -10.22 0.08
N ILE A 56 -1.38 -8.91 0.14
CA ILE A 56 -0.41 -7.85 -0.10
C ILE A 56 0.09 -7.38 1.26
N LEU A 57 1.40 -7.19 1.38
CA LEU A 57 2.03 -6.76 2.62
C LEU A 57 2.83 -5.50 2.33
N ASP A 58 2.58 -4.46 3.11
CA ASP A 58 3.19 -3.16 2.90
C ASP A 58 4.04 -2.71 4.10
N LEU A 59 5.21 -2.14 3.80
CA LEU A 59 5.99 -1.33 4.74
C LEU A 59 5.37 0.06 4.87
N HIS A 60 4.30 0.13 5.66
CA HIS A 60 3.48 1.33 5.83
C HIS A 60 4.13 2.41 6.69
N GLY A 61 4.92 1.99 7.68
CA GLY A 61 5.66 2.88 8.55
C GLY A 61 7.15 2.68 8.36
N ALA A 62 7.82 3.57 7.63
CA ALA A 62 9.25 3.48 7.40
C ALA A 62 10.07 4.03 8.60
N PRO A 63 11.34 3.61 8.79
CA PRO A 63 12.21 4.16 9.82
C PRO A 63 12.32 5.69 9.72
N ARG A 64 12.04 6.39 10.83
CA ARG A 64 12.00 7.86 10.93
C ARG A 64 10.99 8.59 10.02
N ALA A 65 9.90 7.94 9.64
CA ALA A 65 8.81 8.47 8.81
C ALA A 65 9.23 8.86 7.39
N GLN A 66 8.45 8.39 6.43
CA GLN A 66 8.60 8.71 5.01
C GLN A 66 7.84 9.97 4.60
N GLU A 67 6.90 10.46 5.41
CA GLU A 67 6.15 11.70 5.20
C GLU A 67 6.09 12.51 6.51
N PRO A 68 6.39 13.82 6.51
CA PRO A 68 6.29 14.64 7.71
C PRO A 68 4.84 14.93 8.09
N SER A 69 4.59 15.09 9.39
CA SER A 69 3.29 15.47 9.96
C SER A 69 2.14 14.53 9.57
N GLN A 70 2.45 13.26 9.31
CA GLN A 70 1.47 12.26 8.94
C GLN A 70 1.43 11.09 9.94
N PRO A 71 0.30 10.85 10.62
CA PRO A 71 0.23 9.85 11.69
C PRO A 71 0.30 8.41 11.17
N PHE A 72 -0.05 8.14 9.91
CA PHE A 72 -0.01 6.78 9.33
C PHE A 72 1.39 6.18 9.27
N THR A 73 2.41 7.03 9.23
CA THR A 73 3.82 6.61 9.28
C THR A 73 4.21 5.99 10.63
N GLY A 74 3.31 6.05 11.63
CA GLY A 74 3.53 5.65 13.02
C GLY A 74 4.38 6.62 13.83
N GLN A 75 4.91 7.69 13.22
CA GLN A 75 5.77 8.68 13.85
C GLN A 75 5.35 10.08 13.38
N TYR A 76 4.63 10.81 14.23
CA TYR A 76 4.26 12.19 13.91
C TYR A 76 5.47 13.13 14.13
N VAL A 77 6.26 13.32 13.08
CA VAL A 77 7.51 14.11 13.09
C VAL A 77 7.41 15.32 12.16
N PRO A 78 8.07 16.45 12.47
CA PRO A 78 8.01 17.65 11.63
C PRO A 78 8.75 17.51 10.29
N GLU A 79 9.71 16.58 10.20
CA GLU A 79 10.52 16.32 9.01
C GLU A 79 10.64 14.82 8.77
N ALA A 80 10.53 14.39 7.52
CA ALA A 80 10.74 12.99 7.15
C ALA A 80 12.22 12.62 7.25
N GLY A 81 12.54 11.68 8.14
CA GLY A 81 13.90 11.20 8.33
C GLY A 81 14.26 9.99 7.49
N PHE A 82 13.34 9.39 6.74
CA PHE A 82 13.56 8.14 6.01
C PHE A 82 14.66 8.22 4.92
N TYR A 83 14.81 9.35 4.25
CA TYR A 83 15.59 9.48 3.00
C TYR A 83 17.11 9.60 3.19
N ASN A 84 17.73 8.59 3.80
CA ASN A 84 19.19 8.48 3.93
C ASN A 84 19.64 7.02 4.04
N ASP A 85 20.93 6.75 3.79
CA ASP A 85 21.47 5.38 3.77
C ASP A 85 21.26 4.59 5.07
N TYR A 86 21.25 5.25 6.23
CA TYR A 86 21.04 4.57 7.52
C TYR A 86 19.61 4.06 7.66
N ASN A 87 18.60 4.91 7.40
CA ASN A 87 17.19 4.51 7.51
C ASN A 87 16.75 3.60 6.35
N TYR A 88 17.33 3.77 5.15
CA TYR A 88 17.20 2.79 4.08
C TYR A 88 17.74 1.41 4.48
N GLY A 89 18.89 1.35 5.14
CA GLY A 89 19.45 0.09 5.63
C GLY A 89 18.52 -0.62 6.62
N ARG A 90 17.89 0.12 7.53
CA ARG A 90 16.90 -0.43 8.48
C ARG A 90 15.67 -0.98 7.77
N ALA A 91 15.12 -0.26 6.79
CA ALA A 91 13.98 -0.74 6.01
C ALA A 91 14.35 -1.97 5.15
N ILE A 92 15.55 -2.00 4.57
CA ILE A 92 16.04 -3.17 3.82
C ILE A 92 16.20 -4.39 4.73
N ASP A 93 16.73 -4.23 5.95
CA ASP A 93 16.81 -5.34 6.93
C ASP A 93 15.41 -5.87 7.29
N TRP A 94 14.42 -4.98 7.43
CA TRP A 94 13.03 -5.39 7.59
C TRP A 94 12.50 -6.17 6.39
N LEU A 95 12.77 -5.72 5.16
CA LEU A 95 12.33 -6.40 3.93
C LEU A 95 13.00 -7.77 3.75
N GLU A 96 14.29 -7.90 4.04
CA GLU A 96 15.00 -9.18 4.04
C GLU A 96 14.38 -10.15 5.06
N TRP A 97 14.12 -9.66 6.27
CA TRP A 97 13.49 -10.43 7.34
C TRP A 97 12.06 -10.86 7.02
N MET A 98 11.24 -9.97 6.47
CA MET A 98 9.88 -10.31 6.05
C MET A 98 9.88 -11.30 4.89
N THR A 99 10.78 -11.13 3.92
CA THR A 99 10.94 -12.08 2.80
C THR A 99 11.28 -13.48 3.32
N ASP A 100 12.20 -13.60 4.28
CA ASP A 100 12.55 -14.88 4.90
C ASP A 100 11.35 -15.50 5.61
N ILE A 101 10.61 -14.71 6.41
CA ILE A 101 9.40 -15.18 7.10
C ILE A 101 8.32 -15.65 6.12
N ILE A 102 8.08 -14.89 5.05
CA ILE A 102 7.05 -15.21 4.06
C ILE A 102 7.32 -16.57 3.42
N HIS A 103 8.58 -16.83 3.05
CA HIS A 103 8.96 -18.07 2.39
C HIS A 103 9.17 -19.26 3.34
N THR A 104 9.40 -19.02 4.64
CA THR A 104 9.71 -20.10 5.60
C THR A 104 8.55 -20.47 6.53
N LYS A 105 7.60 -19.56 6.78
CA LYS A 105 6.47 -19.82 7.70
C LYS A 105 5.19 -20.14 6.92
N LYS A 106 4.62 -21.33 7.17
CA LYS A 106 3.36 -21.81 6.55
C LYS A 106 2.17 -20.84 6.67
N GLY A 107 2.16 -19.98 7.70
CA GLY A 107 1.12 -18.97 7.88
C GLY A 107 1.07 -17.93 6.76
N TYR A 108 2.19 -17.69 6.08
CA TYR A 108 2.37 -16.61 5.11
C TYR A 108 2.23 -17.10 3.65
N ARG A 109 1.77 -18.33 3.44
CA ARG A 109 1.78 -19.03 2.14
C ARG A 109 0.99 -18.36 1.00
N ASN A 110 0.08 -17.43 1.31
CA ASN A 110 -0.67 -16.67 0.32
C ASN A 110 -0.20 -15.21 0.19
N VAL A 111 0.90 -14.84 0.85
CA VAL A 111 1.54 -13.54 0.61
C VAL A 111 2.23 -13.61 -0.74
N GLY A 112 1.77 -12.78 -1.68
CA GLY A 112 2.29 -12.75 -3.04
C GLY A 112 2.94 -11.43 -3.42
N ILE A 113 2.69 -10.35 -2.67
CA ILE A 113 3.27 -9.03 -2.89
C ILE A 113 3.88 -8.49 -1.60
N LEU A 114 5.06 -7.89 -1.74
CA LEU A 114 5.73 -7.12 -0.69
C LEU A 114 6.02 -5.71 -1.23
N GLU A 115 5.38 -4.70 -0.65
CA GLU A 115 5.59 -3.30 -0.98
C GLU A 115 6.81 -2.73 -0.26
N LEU A 116 7.60 -1.95 -0.99
CA LEU A 116 8.86 -1.40 -0.50
C LEU A 116 8.67 -0.26 0.50
N VAL A 117 7.65 0.58 0.33
CA VAL A 117 7.28 1.67 1.26
C VAL A 117 5.97 2.31 0.79
N ASN A 118 5.03 2.50 1.70
CA ASN A 118 3.80 3.24 1.46
C ASN A 118 4.00 4.75 1.34
N GLU A 119 3.28 5.39 0.42
CA GLU A 119 3.14 6.85 0.32
C GLU A 119 4.41 7.65 0.65
N PRO A 120 5.54 7.42 -0.07
CA PRO A 120 6.72 8.27 0.10
C PRO A 120 6.41 9.70 -0.36
N LEU A 121 7.24 10.67 0.00
CA LEU A 121 7.20 12.04 -0.51
C LEU A 121 6.98 12.06 -2.02
N ASN A 122 6.15 12.97 -2.52
CA ASN A 122 5.92 13.17 -3.95
C ASN A 122 6.25 14.59 -4.43
N TRP A 123 6.78 15.43 -3.54
CA TRP A 123 7.00 16.86 -3.79
C TRP A 123 8.44 17.33 -3.53
N ASP A 124 9.24 16.59 -2.75
CA ASP A 124 10.60 16.97 -2.36
C ASP A 124 11.67 16.33 -3.25
N LYS A 125 12.88 16.90 -3.32
CA LYS A 125 14.02 16.28 -4.04
C LYS A 125 14.57 15.03 -3.36
N ALA A 126 14.30 14.81 -2.08
CA ALA A 126 14.73 13.63 -1.32
C ALA A 126 14.30 12.31 -1.99
N ILE A 127 13.19 12.34 -2.74
CA ILE A 127 12.66 11.24 -3.56
C ILE A 127 13.64 10.72 -4.60
N ASP A 128 14.59 11.54 -5.05
CA ASP A 128 15.60 11.08 -6.01
C ASP A 128 16.46 9.97 -5.41
N SER A 129 16.80 10.09 -4.12
CA SER A 129 17.56 9.08 -3.41
C SER A 129 16.75 7.80 -3.18
N LEU A 130 15.42 7.92 -3.06
CA LEU A 130 14.51 6.78 -2.97
C LEU A 130 14.64 5.91 -4.23
N ARG A 131 14.53 6.52 -5.41
CA ARG A 131 14.60 5.81 -6.69
C ARG A 131 16.02 5.39 -7.06
N LYS A 132 17.03 6.22 -6.79
CA LYS A 132 18.44 5.95 -7.15
C LYS A 132 19.11 4.93 -6.22
N THR A 133 18.69 4.90 -4.95
CA THR A 133 19.40 4.15 -3.90
C THR A 133 18.50 3.12 -3.23
N TYR A 134 17.35 3.53 -2.69
CA TYR A 134 16.51 2.63 -1.89
C TYR A 134 15.89 1.51 -2.74
N TYR A 135 15.12 1.85 -3.79
CA TYR A 135 14.43 0.84 -4.61
C TYR A 135 15.38 -0.22 -5.21
N PRO A 136 16.54 0.12 -5.83
CA PRO A 136 17.45 -0.89 -6.36
C PRO A 136 18.05 -1.78 -5.26
N LYS A 137 18.40 -1.22 -4.09
CA LYS A 137 18.97 -1.99 -2.98
C LYS A 137 17.91 -2.90 -2.35
N ALA A 138 16.71 -2.40 -2.11
CA ALA A 138 15.59 -3.15 -1.54
C ALA A 138 15.14 -4.29 -2.46
N TYR A 139 14.96 -4.01 -3.75
CA TYR A 139 14.64 -5.02 -4.76
C TYR A 139 15.69 -6.14 -4.80
N SER A 140 16.98 -5.78 -4.82
CA SER A 140 18.09 -6.74 -4.81
C SER A 140 18.12 -7.58 -3.53
N ALA A 141 17.83 -6.97 -2.38
CA ALA A 141 17.83 -7.64 -1.08
C ALA A 141 16.75 -8.73 -0.99
N ILE A 142 15.52 -8.45 -1.43
CA ILE A 142 14.43 -9.43 -1.50
C ILE A 142 14.86 -10.63 -2.37
N HIS A 143 15.32 -10.39 -3.59
CA HIS A 143 15.74 -11.48 -4.47
C HIS A 143 16.96 -12.25 -3.97
N LYS A 144 17.88 -11.60 -3.24
CA LYS A 144 19.00 -12.27 -2.58
C LYS A 144 18.52 -13.27 -1.54
N VAL A 145 17.51 -12.91 -0.74
CA VAL A 145 16.87 -13.84 0.21
C VAL A 145 16.18 -14.98 -0.53
N GLU A 146 15.39 -14.68 -1.56
CA GLU A 146 14.72 -15.70 -2.37
C GLU A 146 15.70 -16.67 -3.04
N HIS A 147 16.82 -16.17 -3.56
CA HIS A 147 17.87 -16.98 -4.15
C HIS A 147 18.53 -17.89 -3.10
N LYS A 148 18.85 -17.35 -1.91
CA LYS A 148 19.39 -18.12 -0.78
C LYS A 148 18.44 -19.25 -0.36
N LEU A 149 17.14 -18.98 -0.34
CA LEU A 149 16.09 -19.95 -0.01
C LEU A 149 15.71 -20.87 -1.18
N LYS A 150 16.31 -20.69 -2.37
CA LYS A 150 16.03 -21.44 -3.60
C LYS A 150 14.56 -21.37 -4.02
N VAL A 151 13.92 -20.22 -3.81
CA VAL A 151 12.53 -19.97 -4.23
C VAL A 151 12.45 -20.09 -5.76
N THR A 152 11.56 -20.96 -6.23
CA THR A 152 11.32 -21.12 -7.67
C THR A 152 10.67 -19.87 -8.24
N SER A 153 10.94 -19.55 -9.51
CA SER A 153 10.37 -18.36 -10.18
C SER A 153 8.85 -18.19 -10.00
N LYS A 154 8.07 -19.28 -10.05
CA LYS A 154 6.60 -19.25 -9.86
C LYS A 154 6.11 -18.89 -8.45
N ASN A 155 7.00 -18.91 -7.46
CA ASN A 155 6.71 -18.64 -6.05
C ASN A 155 7.42 -17.37 -5.57
N ARG A 156 8.07 -16.61 -6.46
CA ARG A 156 8.71 -15.35 -6.07
C ARG A 156 7.65 -14.31 -5.72
N LEU A 157 7.99 -13.42 -4.81
CA LEU A 157 7.19 -12.26 -4.48
C LEU A 157 7.19 -11.29 -5.65
N HIS A 158 6.04 -10.67 -5.88
CA HIS A 158 6.00 -9.41 -6.60
C HIS A 158 6.48 -8.29 -5.67
N ILE A 159 7.36 -7.44 -6.18
CA ILE A 159 7.95 -6.33 -5.43
C ILE A 159 7.21 -5.06 -5.85
N GLN A 160 6.43 -4.51 -4.93
CA GLN A 160 5.53 -3.40 -5.21
C GLN A 160 6.16 -2.05 -4.82
N MET A 161 5.89 -1.05 -5.64
CA MET A 161 6.29 0.34 -5.44
C MET A 161 5.13 1.25 -5.83
N MET A 162 5.03 2.43 -5.21
CA MET A 162 4.15 3.49 -5.71
C MET A 162 4.48 3.82 -7.17
N GLY A 163 3.43 3.83 -8.00
CA GLY A 163 3.50 4.08 -9.43
C GLY A 163 3.82 5.53 -9.76
N SER A 164 4.07 5.81 -11.04
CA SER A 164 4.44 7.14 -11.52
C SER A 164 3.35 8.19 -11.27
N LEU A 165 2.07 7.80 -11.16
CA LEU A 165 0.96 8.71 -10.83
C LEU A 165 1.02 9.27 -9.41
N TRP A 166 1.68 8.58 -8.48
CA TRP A 166 1.84 9.05 -7.10
C TRP A 166 2.64 10.37 -7.03
N GLY A 167 3.54 10.59 -7.99
CA GLY A 167 4.31 11.83 -8.13
C GLY A 167 5.77 11.76 -7.69
N SER A 168 6.22 10.66 -7.07
CA SER A 168 7.63 10.46 -6.66
C SER A 168 8.60 10.12 -7.82
N GLY A 169 8.15 10.24 -9.08
CA GLY A 169 8.90 9.89 -10.28
C GLY A 169 8.78 8.41 -10.68
N LYS A 170 9.45 8.00 -11.76
CA LYS A 170 9.33 6.64 -12.30
C LYS A 170 10.03 5.61 -11.40
N PRO A 171 9.31 4.66 -10.75
CA PRO A 171 9.90 3.75 -9.76
C PRO A 171 10.96 2.83 -10.35
N THR A 172 10.84 2.48 -11.63
CA THR A 172 11.78 1.57 -12.32
C THR A 172 12.95 2.26 -13.02
N GLU A 173 13.15 3.57 -12.84
CA GLU A 173 14.16 4.34 -13.59
C GLU A 173 15.59 3.79 -13.39
N PHE A 174 15.92 3.39 -12.17
CA PHE A 174 17.27 2.94 -11.81
C PHE A 174 17.36 1.44 -11.50
N LEU A 175 16.31 0.67 -11.79
CA LEU A 175 16.33 -0.78 -11.64
C LEU A 175 17.00 -1.44 -12.86
N SER A 176 17.97 -2.33 -12.62
CA SER A 176 18.63 -3.11 -13.66
C SER A 176 17.82 -4.31 -14.13
N ASP A 177 16.92 -4.82 -13.29
CA ASP A 177 15.93 -5.84 -13.57
C ASP A 177 14.55 -5.34 -13.13
N LYS A 178 13.51 -5.74 -13.87
CA LYS A 178 12.11 -5.36 -13.63
C LYS A 178 11.21 -6.59 -13.54
N SER A 179 11.79 -7.78 -13.46
CA SER A 179 11.02 -9.00 -13.26
C SER A 179 10.27 -8.93 -11.92
N PHE A 180 9.03 -9.41 -11.88
CA PHE A 180 8.22 -9.38 -10.66
C PHE A 180 7.94 -7.99 -10.07
N THR A 181 8.21 -6.88 -10.76
CA THR A 181 7.73 -5.57 -10.28
C THR A 181 6.20 -5.50 -10.36
N ALA A 182 5.58 -4.95 -9.34
CA ALA A 182 4.18 -4.52 -9.34
C ALA A 182 4.12 -3.04 -8.91
N PHE A 183 3.01 -2.38 -9.20
CA PHE A 183 2.83 -0.97 -8.87
C PHE A 183 1.53 -0.72 -8.14
N GLU A 184 1.53 0.30 -7.32
CA GLU A 184 0.35 0.77 -6.59
C GLU A 184 0.00 2.20 -6.97
N ASP A 185 -1.28 2.52 -6.93
CA ASP A 185 -1.77 3.88 -6.96
C ASP A 185 -2.86 4.07 -5.91
N HIS A 186 -2.83 5.22 -5.25
CA HIS A 186 -3.83 5.62 -4.25
C HIS A 186 -4.74 6.66 -4.86
N ARG A 187 -6.04 6.36 -4.91
CA ARG A 187 -7.01 7.19 -5.62
C ARG A 187 -8.15 7.69 -4.74
N TYR A 188 -7.87 8.79 -4.06
CA TYR A 188 -8.86 9.56 -3.30
C TYR A 188 -9.37 10.77 -4.10
N LEU A 189 -10.62 10.72 -4.57
CA LEU A 189 -11.23 11.87 -5.26
C LEU A 189 -11.55 13.04 -4.33
N LYS A 190 -11.54 12.80 -3.01
CA LYS A 190 -11.70 13.81 -1.96
C LYS A 190 -10.73 15.00 -2.10
N TRP A 191 -9.49 14.74 -2.50
CA TRP A 191 -8.42 15.75 -2.63
C TRP A 191 -8.17 16.19 -4.07
N ASP A 192 -8.93 15.66 -5.04
CA ASP A 192 -8.80 16.05 -6.44
C ASP A 192 -9.57 17.35 -6.72
N THR A 193 -8.87 18.47 -6.54
CA THR A 193 -9.41 19.83 -6.73
C THR A 193 -9.75 20.16 -8.19
N SER A 194 -9.43 19.29 -9.15
CA SER A 194 -9.79 19.48 -10.56
C SER A 194 -11.22 19.04 -10.90
N ILE A 195 -11.89 18.34 -9.98
CA ILE A 195 -13.24 17.82 -10.17
C ILE A 195 -14.25 18.84 -9.59
N GLU A 196 -15.29 19.14 -10.36
CA GLU A 196 -16.43 19.88 -9.85
C GLU A 196 -17.11 19.09 -8.71
N VAL A 197 -17.46 19.77 -7.61
CA VAL A 197 -18.09 19.11 -6.46
C VAL A 197 -19.58 18.84 -6.72
N SER A 198 -19.86 17.80 -7.50
CA SER A 198 -21.22 17.33 -7.83
C SER A 198 -21.24 15.82 -8.04
N HIS A 199 -22.40 15.19 -7.80
CA HIS A 199 -22.58 13.74 -7.98
C HIS A 199 -22.19 13.28 -9.39
N ASP A 200 -22.64 14.00 -10.41
CA ASP A 200 -22.38 13.68 -11.82
C ASP A 200 -20.90 13.81 -12.18
N ALA A 201 -20.20 14.82 -11.65
CA ALA A 201 -18.79 15.01 -11.92
C ALA A 201 -17.92 13.92 -11.30
N TYR A 202 -18.21 13.49 -10.06
CA TYR A 202 -17.53 12.36 -9.43
C TYR A 202 -17.72 11.06 -10.21
N ILE A 203 -18.97 10.72 -10.57
CA ILE A 203 -19.26 9.52 -11.37
C ILE A 203 -18.56 9.59 -12.73
N LYS A 204 -18.66 10.72 -13.43
CA LYS A 204 -18.05 10.91 -14.76
C LYS A 204 -16.53 10.77 -14.70
N LYS A 205 -15.88 11.36 -13.69
CA LYS A 205 -14.43 11.23 -13.50
C LYS A 205 -14.06 9.76 -13.26
N SER A 206 -14.72 9.10 -12.31
CA SER A 206 -14.45 7.70 -11.96
C SER A 206 -14.58 6.75 -13.15
N CYS A 207 -15.59 6.92 -14.01
CA CYS A 207 -15.77 6.10 -15.21
C CYS A 207 -14.59 6.14 -16.20
N SER A 208 -13.70 7.12 -16.10
CA SER A 208 -12.58 7.36 -17.01
C SER A 208 -11.21 7.29 -16.35
N ASP A 209 -11.14 6.89 -15.07
CA ASP A 209 -9.93 6.95 -14.26
C ASP A 209 -9.02 5.74 -14.53
N ASP A 210 -8.22 5.82 -15.58
CA ASP A 210 -7.15 4.86 -15.86
C ASP A 210 -5.95 5.15 -14.94
N ARG A 211 -5.72 4.25 -13.97
CA ARG A 211 -4.65 4.36 -12.98
C ARG A 211 -3.40 3.54 -13.32
N ASN A 212 -3.35 2.88 -14.48
CA ASN A 212 -2.27 1.98 -14.84
C ASN A 212 -1.19 2.69 -15.68
N THR A 213 -0.15 3.21 -15.02
CA THR A 213 0.96 3.90 -15.72
C THR A 213 2.20 3.07 -15.94
N ASP A 214 2.50 2.14 -15.04
CA ASP A 214 3.79 1.45 -15.01
C ASP A 214 3.65 -0.04 -15.35
N GLY A 215 2.52 -0.66 -14.95
CA GLY A 215 2.08 -2.00 -15.34
C GLY A 215 2.97 -3.17 -14.89
N PRO A 216 2.45 -4.15 -14.12
CA PRO A 216 1.08 -4.28 -13.63
C PRO A 216 0.80 -3.39 -12.39
N THR A 217 -0.36 -2.73 -12.35
CA THR A 217 -0.77 -1.82 -11.26
C THR A 217 -1.99 -2.35 -10.50
N ILE A 218 -2.08 -2.06 -9.19
CA ILE A 218 -3.26 -2.25 -8.33
C ILE A 218 -3.66 -0.87 -7.78
N VAL A 219 -4.97 -0.59 -7.67
CA VAL A 219 -5.45 0.57 -6.90
C VAL A 219 -5.59 0.13 -5.45
N GLY A 220 -4.50 0.15 -4.69
CA GLY A 220 -4.48 -0.47 -3.36
C GLY A 220 -5.10 0.39 -2.25
N GLU A 221 -5.36 1.66 -2.56
CA GLU A 221 -6.11 2.54 -1.67
C GLU A 221 -7.08 3.43 -2.45
N TRP A 222 -8.33 3.47 -2.00
CA TRP A 222 -9.36 4.41 -2.45
C TRP A 222 -10.54 4.37 -1.48
N SER A 223 -11.42 5.36 -1.56
CA SER A 223 -12.65 5.40 -0.77
C SER A 223 -13.81 6.09 -1.52
N LEU A 224 -14.96 6.14 -0.86
CA LEU A 224 -16.12 6.94 -1.27
C LEU A 224 -16.20 8.27 -0.51
N ALA A 225 -15.09 8.76 0.04
CA ALA A 225 -15.09 10.05 0.74
C ALA A 225 -15.14 11.21 -0.27
N VAL A 226 -15.96 12.23 0.04
CA VAL A 226 -16.06 13.48 -0.73
C VAL A 226 -15.28 14.58 -0.02
N THR A 227 -15.01 15.69 -0.70
CA THR A 227 -14.28 16.83 -0.12
C THR A 227 -14.91 17.35 1.18
N ASP A 228 -14.07 17.73 2.16
CA ASP A 228 -14.48 17.99 3.55
C ASP A 228 -15.57 19.05 3.68
N ASN A 229 -15.58 20.04 2.79
CA ASN A 229 -16.54 21.13 2.82
C ASN A 229 -17.97 20.69 2.46
N VAL A 230 -18.16 19.49 1.90
CA VAL A 230 -19.49 18.95 1.55
C VAL A 230 -19.80 17.61 2.19
N GLU A 231 -18.92 17.07 3.04
CA GLU A 231 -19.14 15.74 3.66
C GLU A 231 -20.26 15.72 4.70
N LYS A 232 -20.58 16.86 5.33
CA LYS A 232 -21.58 16.95 6.41
C LYS A 232 -23.04 17.11 5.95
N PRO A 233 -23.36 17.90 4.91
CA PRO A 233 -24.74 18.07 4.47
C PRO A 233 -25.43 16.76 4.02
N ASP A 234 -26.74 16.64 4.27
CA ASP A 234 -27.57 15.48 3.89
C ASP A 234 -27.47 15.08 2.41
N ALA A 235 -27.15 16.03 1.52
CA ALA A 235 -26.93 15.79 0.09
C ALA A 235 -25.73 14.88 -0.21
N TRP A 236 -24.91 14.58 0.79
CA TRP A 236 -23.73 13.73 0.71
C TRP A 236 -23.66 12.68 1.83
N ASP A 237 -24.73 12.52 2.63
CA ASP A 237 -24.78 11.47 3.64
C ASP A 237 -24.92 10.09 2.97
N PRO A 238 -23.97 9.14 3.14
CA PRO A 238 -24.06 7.81 2.55
C PRO A 238 -25.31 7.01 2.95
N GLN A 239 -25.92 7.32 4.09
CA GLN A 239 -27.13 6.64 4.56
C GLN A 239 -28.39 7.09 3.82
N THR A 240 -28.43 8.36 3.39
CA THR A 240 -29.59 8.92 2.67
C THR A 240 -29.38 8.94 1.15
N GLN A 241 -28.14 9.05 0.68
CA GLN A 241 -27.76 9.14 -0.74
C GLN A 241 -27.31 7.81 -1.34
N LYS A 242 -27.95 6.70 -0.93
CA LYS A 242 -27.54 5.34 -1.31
C LYS A 242 -27.44 5.12 -2.82
N GLU A 243 -28.34 5.72 -3.60
CA GLU A 243 -28.34 5.58 -5.06
C GLU A 243 -27.07 6.18 -5.69
N PHE A 244 -26.68 7.38 -5.26
CA PHE A 244 -25.45 8.03 -5.70
C PHE A 244 -24.23 7.19 -5.34
N TYR A 245 -24.07 6.82 -4.07
CA TYR A 245 -22.91 6.06 -3.61
C TYR A 245 -22.81 4.67 -4.25
N THR A 246 -23.94 3.99 -4.50
CA THR A 246 -23.95 2.71 -5.22
C THR A 246 -23.45 2.86 -6.66
N LYS A 247 -23.92 3.92 -7.37
CA LYS A 247 -23.48 4.21 -8.74
C LYS A 247 -22.01 4.62 -8.77
N TRP A 248 -21.57 5.44 -7.82
CA TRP A 248 -20.21 5.94 -7.77
C TRP A 248 -19.20 4.84 -7.41
N PHE A 249 -19.54 3.97 -6.46
CA PHE A 249 -18.78 2.74 -6.18
C PHE A 249 -18.63 1.90 -7.44
N SER A 250 -19.73 1.65 -8.15
CA SER A 250 -19.71 0.87 -9.39
C SER A 250 -18.85 1.52 -10.48
N ALA A 251 -18.87 2.86 -10.58
CA ALA A 251 -18.05 3.59 -11.54
C ALA A 251 -16.55 3.44 -11.25
N GLN A 252 -16.14 3.55 -9.98
CA GLN A 252 -14.75 3.36 -9.56
C GLN A 252 -14.28 1.92 -9.78
N VAL A 253 -15.03 0.94 -9.25
CA VAL A 253 -14.70 -0.48 -9.37
C VAL A 253 -14.59 -0.92 -10.83
N HIS A 254 -15.54 -0.54 -11.69
CA HIS A 254 -15.47 -0.89 -13.10
C HIS A 254 -14.26 -0.29 -13.81
N ALA A 255 -13.85 0.94 -13.46
CA ALA A 255 -12.66 1.54 -14.03
C ALA A 255 -11.40 0.81 -13.56
N TYR A 256 -11.30 0.52 -12.26
CA TYR A 256 -10.15 -0.18 -11.70
C TYR A 256 -10.03 -1.60 -12.27
N GLU A 257 -11.09 -2.40 -12.27
CA GLU A 257 -11.07 -3.75 -12.83
C GLU A 257 -10.83 -3.80 -14.36
N LYS A 258 -11.13 -2.71 -15.08
CA LYS A 258 -10.89 -2.62 -16.52
C LYS A 258 -9.44 -2.24 -16.86
N HIS A 259 -8.82 -1.41 -16.04
CA HIS A 259 -7.55 -0.76 -16.37
C HIS A 259 -6.36 -1.28 -15.54
N THR A 260 -6.60 -1.78 -14.33
CA THR A 260 -5.59 -2.29 -13.38
C THR A 260 -5.82 -3.78 -13.09
N LEU A 261 -5.04 -4.37 -12.17
CA LEU A 261 -5.24 -5.73 -11.69
C LEU A 261 -6.38 -5.88 -10.67
N GLY A 262 -6.98 -4.76 -10.26
CA GLY A 262 -8.00 -4.74 -9.22
C GLY A 262 -7.80 -3.57 -8.25
N TRP A 263 -8.47 -3.68 -7.11
CA TRP A 263 -8.61 -2.61 -6.15
C TRP A 263 -8.71 -3.12 -4.72
N ILE A 264 -8.32 -2.29 -3.76
CA ILE A 264 -8.50 -2.53 -2.33
C ILE A 264 -9.14 -1.28 -1.73
N LEU A 265 -10.30 -1.48 -1.10
CA LEU A 265 -11.07 -0.40 -0.50
C LEU A 265 -10.52 -0.11 0.88
N GLU A 266 -10.14 1.15 1.13
CA GLU A 266 -9.84 1.61 2.48
C GLU A 266 -11.15 2.01 3.17
N LEU A 267 -11.47 1.34 4.28
CA LEU A 267 -12.71 1.54 5.02
C LEU A 267 -12.62 2.62 6.10
N GLU A 268 -11.43 3.18 6.34
CA GLU A 268 -11.27 4.35 7.21
C GLU A 268 -11.25 5.59 6.33
N GLY A 269 -12.30 6.41 6.44
CA GLY A 269 -12.28 7.76 5.90
C GLY A 269 -11.23 8.55 6.66
N GLN A 270 -10.01 8.61 6.12
CA GLN A 270 -8.94 9.39 6.70
C GLN A 270 -9.36 10.85 6.77
N SER A 271 -9.68 11.29 7.99
CA SER A 271 -9.62 12.70 8.35
C SER A 271 -8.16 13.00 8.66
N TRP A 272 -7.41 13.51 7.67
CA TRP A 272 -6.09 14.11 7.89
C TRP A 272 -6.22 15.54 8.42
#